data_AF-E9D0G6-F1
#
_entry.id   AF-E9D0G6-F1
#
_cell.length_a   1.000
_cell.length_b   1.000
_cell.length_c   1.000
_cell.angle_alpha   90.00
_cell.angle_beta   90.00
_cell.angle_gamma   90.00
#
_symmetry.space_group_name_H-M   'P 1'
#
loop_
_entity.id
_entity.type
_entity.pdbx_description
1 polymer ?
#
loop_
_entity_poly.entity_id
_entity_poly.type
_entity_poly.pdbx_seq_one_letter_code
_entity_poly.pdbx_strand_id
1 'polypeptide(L)'
;MSAFKAPAVNTQDLINRILQLKQITERLEEQNCELKDYNKQLETQIMAIPFIRQQKKKDKAKVNLLKFFKTFLGQLHIYMNIKDKELSNNKDKIIMTVLYLYRAVFDWFNIYLQNYYKRDEVDQNNNMLKIIDSYNIFIQILKITFREVEKQNVAAQQLHHIQ
;
A
#
# COMPACT_ATOMS: atom_id res chain seq x y z
N MET A 1 -29.62 53.97 -28.86
CA MET A 1 -29.42 52.57 -28.43
C MET A 1 -28.54 51.89 -29.46
N SER A 2 -27.35 51.41 -29.08
CA SER A 2 -26.48 50.64 -29.97
C SER A 2 -26.87 49.17 -29.91
N ALA A 3 -27.27 48.59 -31.03
CA ALA A 3 -27.62 47.18 -31.13
C ALA A 3 -26.34 46.34 -31.11
N PHE A 4 -26.16 45.55 -30.05
CA PHE A 4 -25.10 44.55 -29.96
C PHE A 4 -25.41 43.44 -30.98
N LYS A 5 -24.75 43.45 -32.15
CA LYS A 5 -24.80 42.33 -33.09
C LYS A 5 -23.93 41.21 -32.55
N ALA A 6 -24.55 40.14 -32.06
CA ALA A 6 -23.84 38.91 -31.75
C ALA A 6 -23.15 38.38 -33.03
N PRO A 7 -21.88 37.95 -32.97
CA PRO A 7 -21.20 37.39 -34.13
C PRO A 7 -21.93 36.12 -34.58
N ALA A 8 -22.21 36.02 -35.90
CA ALA A 8 -22.80 34.83 -36.47
C ALA A 8 -21.80 33.66 -36.36
N VAL A 9 -22.10 32.68 -35.51
CA VAL A 9 -21.29 31.47 -35.39
C VAL A 9 -21.47 30.67 -36.67
N ASN A 10 -20.38 30.49 -37.42
CA ASN A 10 -20.38 29.71 -38.64
C ASN A 10 -20.59 28.21 -38.29
N THR A 11 -21.65 27.60 -38.82
CA THR A 11 -21.96 26.18 -38.63
C THR A 11 -20.79 25.26 -39.00
N GLN A 12 -20.00 25.61 -40.02
CA GLN A 12 -18.82 24.84 -40.41
C GLN A 12 -17.71 24.90 -39.37
N ASP A 13 -17.53 26.06 -38.72
CA ASP A 13 -16.57 26.21 -37.62
C ASP A 13 -16.98 25.35 -36.42
N LEU A 14 -18.28 25.28 -36.13
CA LEU A 14 -18.82 24.42 -35.07
C LEU A 14 -18.56 22.93 -35.35
N ILE A 15 -18.81 22.48 -36.59
CA ILE A 15 -18.57 21.09 -37.02
C ILE A 15 -17.08 20.73 -36.88
N ASN A 16 -16.19 21.62 -37.33
CA ASN A 16 -14.75 21.41 -37.23
C ASN A 16 -14.29 21.31 -35.76
N ARG A 17 -14.82 22.17 -34.88
CA ARG A 17 -14.52 22.11 -33.43
C ARG A 17 -15.05 20.82 -32.79
N ILE A 18 -16.25 20.37 -33.16
CA ILE A 18 -16.80 19.10 -32.67
C ILE A 18 -15.90 17.92 -33.08
N LEU A 19 -15.41 17.92 -34.32
CA LEU A 19 -14.52 16.88 -34.81
C LEU A 19 -13.17 16.88 -34.07
N GLN A 20 -12.59 18.06 -33.83
CA GLN A 20 -11.37 18.21 -33.04
C GLN A 20 -11.55 17.72 -31.60
N LEU A 21 -12.67 18.07 -30.95
CA LEU A 21 -12.97 17.62 -29.60
C LEU A 21 -13.07 16.09 -29.54
N LYS A 22 -13.70 15.46 -30.53
CA LYS A 22 -13.80 13.99 -30.59
C LYS A 22 -12.42 13.32 -30.66
N GLN A 23 -11.53 13.84 -31.50
CA GLN A 23 -10.15 13.34 -31.61
C GLN A 23 -9.35 13.53 -30.32
N ILE A 24 -9.56 14.65 -29.62
CA ILE A 24 -8.92 14.90 -28.32
C ILE A 24 -9.45 13.92 -27.27
N THR A 25 -10.75 13.66 -27.23
CA THR A 25 -11.36 12.70 -26.31
C THR A 25 -10.81 11.29 -26.51
N GLU A 26 -10.75 10.81 -27.76
CA GLU A 26 -10.18 9.48 -28.08
C GLU A 26 -8.72 9.36 -27.62
N ARG A 27 -7.89 10.39 -27.87
CA ARG A 27 -6.49 10.42 -27.39
C ARG A 27 -6.38 10.41 -25.86
N LEU A 28 -7.26 11.15 -25.17
CA LEU A 28 -7.27 11.18 -23.71
C LEU A 28 -7.68 9.82 -23.13
N GLU A 29 -8.61 9.11 -23.77
CA GLU A 29 -8.99 7.76 -23.36
C GLU A 29 -7.84 6.77 -23.51
N GLU A 30 -7.14 6.76 -24.64
CA GLU A 30 -5.94 5.93 -24.85
C GLU A 30 -4.85 6.23 -23.80
N GLN A 31 -4.53 7.51 -23.60
CA GLN A 31 -3.53 7.91 -22.60
C GLN A 31 -3.92 7.49 -21.18
N ASN A 32 -5.21 7.54 -20.84
CA ASN A 32 -5.70 7.12 -19.53
C ASN A 32 -5.60 5.60 -19.34
N CYS A 33 -5.84 4.81 -20.38
CA CYS A 33 -5.61 3.36 -20.37
C CYS A 33 -4.12 3.04 -20.16
N GLU A 34 -3.22 3.69 -20.89
CA GLU A 34 -1.77 3.52 -20.72
C GLU A 34 -1.30 3.89 -19.30
N LEU A 35 -1.81 5.00 -18.76
CA LEU A 35 -1.53 5.42 -17.38
C LEU A 35 -2.00 4.39 -16.35
N LYS A 36 -3.18 3.78 -16.54
CA LYS A 36 -3.67 2.70 -15.66
C LYS A 36 -2.75 1.48 -15.68
N ASP A 37 -2.32 1.05 -16.87
CA ASP A 37 -1.41 -0.09 -17.01
C ASP A 37 -0.04 0.20 -16.39
N TYR A 38 0.50 1.40 -16.61
CA TYR A 38 1.77 1.82 -16.01
C TYR A 38 1.68 1.88 -14.48
N ASN A 39 0.58 2.41 -13.92
CA ASN A 39 0.35 2.41 -12.47
C ASN A 39 0.31 0.99 -11.90
N LYS A 40 -0.39 0.07 -12.57
CA LYS A 40 -0.45 -1.35 -12.17
C LYS A 40 0.93 -2.01 -12.19
N GLN A 41 1.76 -1.69 -13.18
CA GLN A 41 3.15 -2.16 -13.23
C GLN A 41 4.01 -1.57 -12.10
N LEU A 42 3.90 -0.27 -11.83
CA LEU A 42 4.58 0.39 -10.73
C LEU A 42 4.19 -0.20 -9.37
N GLU A 43 2.90 -0.43 -9.12
CA GLU A 43 2.41 -1.09 -7.91
C GLU A 43 3.06 -2.48 -7.73
N THR A 44 3.13 -3.25 -8.82
CA THR A 44 3.78 -4.57 -8.83
C THR A 44 5.28 -4.46 -8.52
N GLN A 45 5.99 -3.49 -9.10
CA GLN A 45 7.41 -3.26 -8.85
C GLN A 45 7.67 -2.78 -7.41
N ILE A 46 6.85 -1.87 -6.90
CA ILE A 46 6.92 -1.38 -5.52
C ILE A 46 6.72 -2.54 -4.53
N MET A 47 5.81 -3.47 -4.81
CA MET A 47 5.63 -4.69 -4.00
C MET A 47 6.86 -5.63 -4.05
N ALA A 48 7.59 -5.66 -5.17
CA ALA A 48 8.77 -6.52 -5.32
C ALA A 48 10.04 -5.96 -4.63
N ILE A 49 10.18 -4.63 -4.48
CA ILE A 49 11.38 -3.98 -3.91
C ILE A 49 11.67 -4.42 -2.45
N PRO A 50 10.69 -4.44 -1.52
CA PRO A 50 10.88 -4.97 -0.18
C PRO A 50 11.39 -6.41 -0.21
N PHE A 51 10.78 -7.26 -1.04
CA PHE A 51 11.13 -8.67 -1.13
C PHE A 51 12.60 -8.91 -1.53
N ILE A 52 13.11 -8.14 -2.50
CA ILE A 52 14.51 -8.27 -2.97
C ILE A 52 15.51 -7.75 -1.93
N ARG A 53 15.23 -6.61 -1.26
CA ARG A 53 16.09 -6.11 -0.18
C ARG A 53 16.13 -7.07 1.00
N GLN A 54 15.05 -7.79 1.26
CA GLN A 54 14.94 -8.70 2.40
C GLN A 54 15.77 -9.97 2.23
N GLN A 55 15.93 -10.50 1.01
CA GLN A 55 16.74 -11.71 0.79
C GLN A 55 18.24 -11.52 1.07
N LYS A 56 18.78 -10.29 0.96
CA LYS A 56 20.23 -10.03 1.14
C LYS A 56 20.72 -10.03 2.58
N LYS A 57 19.87 -9.81 3.60
CA LYS A 57 20.29 -9.83 5.02
C LYS A 57 20.18 -11.24 5.63
N LYS A 58 21.13 -12.11 5.30
CA LYS A 58 21.40 -13.34 6.07
C LYS A 58 22.34 -13.02 7.23
N ASP A 59 21.85 -12.43 8.31
CA ASP A 59 22.65 -12.37 9.54
C ASP A 59 22.13 -13.32 10.61
N LYS A 60 23.04 -14.19 11.06
CA LYS A 60 22.91 -15.24 12.08
C LYS A 60 23.07 -14.69 13.50
N ALA A 61 22.64 -13.47 13.78
CA ALA A 61 22.71 -12.94 15.13
C ALA A 61 21.48 -13.41 15.92
N LYS A 62 21.72 -14.08 17.06
CA LYS A 62 20.70 -14.44 18.06
C LYS A 62 20.24 -13.16 18.78
N VAL A 63 19.64 -12.24 18.04
CA VAL A 63 19.10 -10.99 18.58
C VAL A 63 17.83 -11.31 19.33
N ASN A 64 17.68 -10.73 20.53
CA ASN A 64 16.41 -10.77 21.26
C ASN A 64 15.33 -10.10 20.39
N LEU A 65 14.53 -10.93 19.73
CA LEU A 65 13.55 -10.53 18.72
C LEU A 65 12.55 -9.52 19.29
N LEU A 66 12.16 -9.68 20.57
CA LEU A 66 11.26 -8.75 21.26
C LEU A 66 11.90 -7.38 21.45
N LYS A 67 13.15 -7.33 21.91
CA LYS A 67 13.87 -6.06 22.10
C LYS A 67 14.00 -5.34 20.76
N PHE A 68 14.39 -6.06 19.71
CA PHE A 68 14.47 -5.52 18.35
C PHE A 68 13.12 -4.98 17.88
N PHE A 69 12.05 -5.74 18.05
CA PHE A 69 10.72 -5.35 17.60
C PHE A 69 10.17 -4.12 18.36
N LYS A 70 10.39 -4.03 19.68
CA LYS A 70 10.04 -2.83 20.46
C LYS A 70 10.79 -1.59 19.96
N THR A 71 12.09 -1.73 19.70
CA THR A 71 12.90 -0.64 19.13
C THR A 71 12.40 -0.25 17.74
N PHE A 72 12.09 -1.21 16.88
CA PHE A 72 11.50 -0.98 15.56
C PHE A 72 10.20 -0.18 15.65
N LEU A 73 9.25 -0.60 16.49
CA LEU A 73 7.98 0.12 16.66
C LEU A 73 8.17 1.54 17.20
N GLY A 74 9.13 1.75 18.10
CA GLY A 74 9.48 3.07 18.60
C GLY A 74 10.01 3.98 17.49
N GLN A 75 10.96 3.49 16.68
CA GLN A 75 11.52 4.22 15.54
C GLN A 75 10.44 4.53 14.49
N LEU A 76 9.58 3.55 14.20
CA LEU A 76 8.47 3.71 13.26
C LEU A 76 7.49 4.79 13.74
N HIS A 77 7.16 4.81 15.04
CA HIS A 77 6.28 5.83 15.60
C HIS A 77 6.88 7.24 15.46
N ILE A 78 8.17 7.42 15.80
CA ILE A 78 8.88 8.69 15.61
C ILE A 78 8.86 9.10 14.15
N TYR A 79 9.16 8.18 13.24
CA TYR A 79 9.15 8.44 11.79
C TYR A 79 7.77 8.91 11.30
N MET A 80 6.69 8.22 11.71
CA MET A 80 5.33 8.61 11.34
C MET A 80 4.96 9.98 11.88
N ASN A 81 5.41 10.35 13.09
CA ASN A 81 5.18 11.69 13.64
C ASN A 81 5.94 12.77 12.85
N ILE A 82 7.18 12.50 12.43
CA ILE A 82 7.95 13.42 11.58
C ILE A 82 7.28 13.61 10.22
N LYS A 83 6.71 12.52 9.68
CA LYS A 83 6.10 12.47 8.35
C LYS A 83 4.59 12.66 8.35
N ASP A 84 3.97 13.08 9.46
CA ASP A 84 2.52 13.07 9.62
C ASP A 84 1.78 13.91 8.56
N LYS A 85 2.39 15.01 8.11
CA LYS A 85 1.86 15.84 7.01
C LYS A 85 1.93 15.15 5.64
N GLU A 86 2.99 14.38 5.38
CA GLU A 86 3.21 13.68 4.11
C GLU A 86 2.43 12.37 4.04
N LEU A 87 2.36 11.64 5.17
CA LEU A 87 1.64 10.38 5.32
C LEU A 87 0.30 10.63 6.01
N SER A 88 -0.51 11.55 5.50
CA SER A 88 -1.73 11.99 6.18
C SER A 88 -2.83 10.91 6.20
N ASN A 89 -2.80 9.96 5.27
CA ASN A 89 -3.77 8.88 5.19
C ASN A 89 -3.23 7.57 5.83
N ASN A 90 -4.15 6.74 6.35
CA ASN A 90 -3.78 5.48 7.00
C ASN A 90 -3.11 4.47 6.05
N LYS A 91 -3.50 4.45 4.78
CA LYS A 91 -2.99 3.49 3.79
C LYS A 91 -1.50 3.75 3.50
N ASP A 92 -1.10 5.00 3.35
CA ASP A 92 0.28 5.42 3.16
C ASP A 92 1.14 5.06 4.38
N LYS A 93 0.62 5.29 5.59
CA LYS A 93 1.30 4.88 6.84
C LYS A 93 1.50 3.36 6.91
N ILE A 94 0.50 2.58 6.49
CA ILE A 94 0.56 1.12 6.43
C ILE A 94 1.59 0.68 5.38
N ILE A 95 1.51 1.19 4.15
CA ILE A 95 2.44 0.89 3.06
C ILE A 95 3.87 1.18 3.51
N MET A 96 4.14 2.36 4.06
CA MET A 96 5.47 2.69 4.55
C MET A 96 5.97 1.73 5.62
N THR A 97 5.10 1.31 6.55
CA THR A 97 5.50 0.34 7.58
C THR A 97 5.86 -1.01 6.96
N VAL A 98 5.06 -1.46 6.00
CA VAL A 98 5.21 -2.76 5.33
C VAL A 98 6.52 -2.84 4.56
N LEU A 99 6.98 -1.73 3.97
CA LEU A 99 8.29 -1.66 3.31
C LEU A 99 9.47 -2.00 4.26
N TYR A 100 9.29 -1.82 5.57
CA TYR A 100 10.31 -2.13 6.58
C TYR A 100 10.07 -3.46 7.32
N LEU A 101 8.96 -4.16 7.08
CA LEU A 101 8.77 -5.51 7.62
C LEU A 101 9.75 -6.49 6.95
N TYR A 102 10.06 -7.60 7.63
CA TYR A 102 11.11 -8.53 7.18
C TYR A 102 10.67 -10.00 7.34
N ARG A 103 10.87 -10.82 6.30
CA ARG A 103 10.63 -12.28 6.28
C ARG A 103 9.21 -12.65 6.75
N ALA A 104 9.08 -13.53 7.75
CA ALA A 104 7.82 -14.10 8.23
C ALA A 104 6.76 -13.03 8.56
N VAL A 105 7.20 -11.83 8.93
CA VAL A 105 6.33 -10.70 9.26
C VAL A 105 5.77 -10.04 8.00
N PHE A 106 6.59 -9.94 6.96
CA PHE A 106 6.16 -9.52 5.64
C PHE A 106 5.27 -10.60 5.00
N ASP A 107 5.66 -11.88 5.10
CA ASP A 107 4.87 -13.00 4.57
C ASP A 107 3.48 -13.06 5.23
N TRP A 108 3.41 -12.85 6.54
CA TRP A 108 2.15 -12.71 7.28
C TRP A 108 1.27 -11.60 6.69
N PHE A 109 1.83 -10.41 6.47
CA PHE A 109 1.06 -9.29 5.91
C PHE A 109 0.69 -9.51 4.44
N ASN A 110 1.56 -10.14 3.66
CA ASN A 110 1.34 -10.44 2.25
C ASN A 110 0.09 -11.32 2.04
N ILE A 111 -0.24 -12.21 2.98
CA ILE A 111 -1.51 -12.96 2.94
C ILE A 111 -2.73 -12.03 2.93
N TYR A 112 -2.73 -10.98 3.76
CA TYR A 112 -3.81 -9.99 3.80
C TYR A 112 -3.86 -9.20 2.49
N LEU A 113 -2.70 -8.82 1.95
CA LEU A 113 -2.60 -8.07 0.71
C LEU A 113 -3.10 -8.88 -0.50
N GLN A 114 -2.67 -10.14 -0.62
CA GLN A 114 -3.11 -11.04 -1.68
C GLN A 114 -4.61 -11.28 -1.62
N ASN A 115 -5.18 -11.40 -0.42
CA ASN A 115 -6.62 -11.57 -0.25
C ASN A 115 -7.40 -10.28 -0.60
N TYR A 116 -6.85 -9.10 -0.31
CA TYR A 116 -7.44 -7.82 -0.69
C TYR A 116 -7.57 -7.67 -2.21
N TYR A 117 -6.56 -8.10 -2.98
CA TYR A 117 -6.56 -7.97 -4.44
C TYR A 117 -7.23 -9.14 -5.21
N LYS A 118 -7.48 -10.29 -4.57
CA LYS A 118 -8.02 -11.49 -5.24
C LYS A 118 -9.54 -11.62 -5.24
N ARG A 119 -10.29 -10.82 -4.48
CA ARG A 119 -11.75 -10.99 -4.35
C ARG A 119 -12.50 -9.82 -4.97
N ASP A 120 -13.51 -10.14 -5.78
CA ASP A 120 -14.58 -9.20 -6.13
C ASP A 120 -15.16 -8.61 -4.83
N GLU A 121 -15.50 -7.32 -4.84
CA GLU A 121 -15.83 -6.47 -3.67
C GLU A 121 -16.87 -7.03 -2.68
N VAL A 122 -17.57 -8.11 -3.04
CA VAL A 122 -18.74 -8.66 -2.33
C VAL A 122 -18.38 -9.50 -1.10
N ASP A 123 -17.13 -9.99 -0.96
CA ASP A 123 -16.80 -11.00 0.07
C ASP A 123 -15.52 -10.69 0.87
N GLN A 124 -15.32 -9.40 1.19
CA GLN A 124 -14.26 -8.98 2.10
C GLN A 124 -14.65 -9.33 3.54
N ASN A 125 -13.89 -10.23 4.18
CA ASN A 125 -14.00 -10.43 5.62
C ASN A 125 -13.74 -9.09 6.32
N ASN A 126 -14.76 -8.55 7.01
CA ASN A 126 -14.75 -7.24 7.65
C ASN A 126 -13.50 -6.96 8.49
N ASN A 127 -12.85 -8.00 9.02
CA ASN A 127 -11.63 -7.86 9.80
C ASN A 127 -10.38 -7.52 8.95
N MET A 128 -10.28 -7.95 7.69
CA MET A 128 -9.14 -7.63 6.83
C MET A 128 -9.18 -6.17 6.36
N LEU A 129 -10.34 -5.70 5.91
CA LEU A 129 -10.58 -4.30 5.58
C LEU A 129 -10.17 -3.37 6.73
N LYS A 130 -10.64 -3.68 7.95
CA LYS A 130 -10.28 -2.92 9.15
C LYS A 130 -8.77 -2.82 9.39
N ILE A 131 -8.01 -3.86 9.06
CA ILE A 131 -6.55 -3.85 9.19
C ILE A 131 -5.92 -2.96 8.12
N ILE A 132 -6.40 -3.01 6.88
CA ILE A 132 -5.84 -2.25 5.75
C ILE A 132 -6.24 -0.77 5.77
N ASP A 133 -7.38 -0.42 6.36
CA ASP A 133 -7.90 0.95 6.38
C ASP A 133 -7.54 1.74 7.65
N SER A 134 -7.03 1.08 8.70
CA SER A 134 -6.69 1.72 9.96
C SER A 134 -5.29 1.38 10.42
N TYR A 135 -4.41 2.39 10.38
CA TYR A 135 -3.02 2.26 10.83
C TYR A 135 -2.94 1.82 12.31
N ASN A 136 -3.84 2.32 13.14
CA ASN A 136 -3.89 1.94 14.55
C ASN A 136 -4.25 0.46 14.74
N ILE A 137 -5.23 -0.05 14.00
CA ILE A 137 -5.60 -1.47 14.04
C ILE A 137 -4.44 -2.32 13.52
N PHE A 138 -3.85 -1.92 12.39
CA PHE A 138 -2.69 -2.59 11.82
C PHE A 138 -1.52 -2.73 12.83
N ILE A 139 -1.12 -1.64 13.49
CA ILE A 139 -0.06 -1.67 14.50
C ILE A 139 -0.42 -2.53 15.71
N GLN A 140 -1.68 -2.54 16.14
CA GLN A 140 -2.14 -3.40 17.23
C GLN A 140 -2.03 -4.88 16.87
N ILE A 141 -2.52 -5.27 15.69
CA ILE A 141 -2.43 -6.65 15.22
C ILE A 141 -0.97 -7.08 15.02
N LEU A 142 -0.13 -6.19 14.48
CA LEU A 142 1.30 -6.45 14.35
C LEU A 142 1.94 -6.71 15.72
N LYS A 143 1.61 -5.92 16.74
CA LYS A 143 2.08 -6.14 18.13
C LYS A 143 1.64 -7.49 18.71
N ILE A 144 0.38 -7.87 18.50
CA ILE A 144 -0.18 -9.13 19.01
C ILE A 144 0.52 -10.32 18.34
N THR A 145 0.66 -10.28 17.02
CA THR A 145 1.28 -11.35 16.22
C THR A 145 2.70 -11.64 16.70
N PHE A 146 3.51 -10.61 16.92
CA PHE A 146 4.89 -10.80 17.42
C PHE A 146 4.96 -11.34 18.84
N ARG A 147 4.06 -10.89 19.73
CA ARG A 147 4.01 -11.41 21.11
C ARG A 147 3.69 -12.91 21.11
N GLU A 148 2.81 -13.36 20.22
CA GLU A 148 2.44 -14.76 20.14
C GLU A 148 3.56 -15.64 19.58
N VAL A 149 4.25 -15.19 18.54
CA VAL A 149 5.44 -15.87 17.99
C VAL A 149 6.54 -16.02 19.05
N GLU A 150 6.71 -15.03 19.93
CA GLU A 150 7.66 -15.12 21.05
C GLU A 150 7.27 -16.24 22.03
N LYS A 151 6.01 -16.30 22.47
CA LYS A 151 5.55 -17.34 23.39
C LYS A 151 5.78 -18.74 22.81
N GLN A 152 5.49 -18.92 21.52
CA GLN A 152 5.72 -20.19 20.82
C GLN A 152 7.21 -20.55 20.77
N ASN A 153 8.08 -19.58 20.49
CA ASN A 153 9.53 -19.80 20.49
C ASN A 153 10.08 -20.17 21.88
N VAL A 154 9.57 -19.53 22.95
CA VAL A 154 9.95 -19.88 24.33
C VAL A 154 9.49 -21.29 24.68
N ALA A 155 8.24 -21.65 24.35
CA ALA A 155 7.71 -22.98 24.59
C ALA A 155 8.51 -24.06 23.81
N ALA A 156 8.87 -23.81 22.56
CA ALA A 156 9.68 -24.73 21.75
C ALA A 156 11.09 -24.93 22.32
N GLN A 157 11.72 -23.87 22.84
CA GLN A 157 13.03 -23.97 23.51
C GLN A 157 12.95 -24.79 24.80
N GLN A 158 11.87 -24.64 25.58
CA GLN A 158 11.64 -25.43 26.79
C GLN A 158 11.46 -26.92 26.48
N LEU A 159 10.74 -27.26 25.41
CA LEU A 159 10.58 -28.65 24.96
C LEU A 159 11.90 -29.28 24.50
N HIS A 160 12.75 -28.54 23.80
CA HIS A 160 14.07 -29.01 23.38
C HIS A 160 15.06 -29.26 24.53
N HIS A 161 14.83 -28.67 25.70
CA HIS A 161 15.65 -28.89 26.90
C HIS A 161 15.17 -30.07 27.77
N ILE A 162 14.02 -30.68 27.43
CA ILE A 162 13.42 -31.81 28.16
C ILE A 162 13.69 -33.16 27.45
N GLN A 163 14.18 -33.14 26.20
CA GLN A 163 14.63 -34.32 25.46
C GLN A 163 16.14 -34.56 25.62
#